data_AF-A0A699Z7B2-F1
#
_entry.id   AF-A0A699Z7B2-F1
#
_cell.length_a   1.000
_cell.length_b   1.000
_cell.length_c   1.000
_cell.angle_alpha   90.00
_cell.angle_beta   90.00
_cell.angle_gamma   90.00
#
_symmetry.space_group_name_H-M   'P 1'
#
loop_
_entity.id
_entity.type
_entity.pdbx_description
1 polymer ?
#
loop_
_entity_poly.entity_id
_entity_poly.type
_entity_poly.pdbx_seq_one_letter_code
_entity_poly.pdbx_strand_id
1 'polypeptide(L)'
;VRLYEHSLAHGTPDACFPNNWFSTHPSAESGTADTLVLYPMKCPNRAAERRTEMVDYLRARYPRVLDMSGQESHHRYFEGTGVLVIDRVNRVAYVDISERADAGLAKEWAHNMGYKNLVTF
;
A
#
# COMPACT_ATOMS: atom_id res chain seq x y z
N VAL A 1 9.11 -6.10 21.02
CA VAL A 1 8.27 -6.68 19.94
C VAL A 1 6.82 -6.38 20.29
N ARG A 2 6.00 -5.90 19.35
CA ARG A 2 4.56 -5.71 19.55
C ARG A 2 3.83 -6.77 18.73
N LEU A 3 3.24 -7.76 19.40
CA LEU A 3 2.44 -8.79 18.77
C LEU A 3 0.99 -8.31 18.67
N TYR A 4 0.39 -8.49 17.51
CA TYR A 4 -1.02 -8.24 17.31
C TYR A 4 -1.72 -9.55 16.98
N GLU A 5 -2.77 -9.86 17.72
CA GLU A 5 -3.55 -11.07 17.52
C GLU A 5 -4.67 -10.85 16.51
N HIS A 6 -5.11 -11.94 15.89
CA HIS A 6 -6.25 -12.00 14.98
C HIS A 6 -7.21 -13.11 15.44
N SER A 7 -8.50 -12.90 15.21
CA SER A 7 -9.57 -13.82 15.60
C SER A 7 -10.76 -13.68 14.66
N LEU A 8 -11.65 -14.67 14.65
CA LEU A 8 -12.86 -14.69 13.81
C LEU A 8 -13.75 -13.45 13.99
N ALA A 9 -13.73 -12.82 15.17
CA ALA A 9 -14.51 -11.62 15.45
C ALA A 9 -14.13 -10.41 14.58
N HIS A 10 -12.94 -10.41 13.96
CA HIS A 10 -12.51 -9.34 13.06
C HIS A 10 -13.17 -9.42 11.68
N GLY A 11 -13.65 -10.58 11.25
CA GLY A 11 -14.26 -10.75 9.92
C GLY A 11 -13.31 -10.55 8.74
N THR A 12 -11.99 -10.62 8.97
CA THR A 12 -10.93 -10.39 7.97
C THR A 12 -10.06 -11.63 7.78
N PRO A 13 -10.57 -12.69 7.13
CA PRO A 13 -9.90 -14.00 7.08
C PRO A 13 -8.53 -13.96 6.38
N ASP A 14 -8.31 -12.98 5.50
CA ASP A 14 -7.07 -12.80 4.73
C ASP A 14 -6.04 -11.92 5.46
N ALA A 15 -6.29 -11.51 6.71
CA ALA A 15 -5.41 -10.62 7.49
C ALA A 15 -4.00 -11.20 7.73
N CYS A 16 -3.80 -12.51 7.56
CA CYS A 16 -2.48 -13.13 7.57
C CYS A 16 -1.62 -12.78 6.34
N PHE A 17 -2.21 -12.14 5.31
CA PHE A 17 -1.55 -11.61 4.12
C PHE A 17 -1.62 -10.06 4.09
N PRO A 18 -0.83 -9.37 4.95
CA PRO A 18 -0.97 -7.93 5.17
C PRO A 18 -0.40 -7.05 4.05
N ASN A 19 0.25 -7.66 3.06
CA ASN A 19 1.08 -6.99 2.05
C ASN A 19 0.32 -6.15 1.01
N ASN A 20 -1.02 -6.18 1.05
CA ASN A 20 -1.85 -5.43 0.10
C ASN A 20 -2.32 -4.08 0.62
N TRP A 21 -2.52 -3.91 1.94
CA TRP A 21 -3.03 -2.64 2.50
C TRP A 21 -1.93 -1.66 2.91
N PHE A 22 -0.67 -2.11 3.03
CA PHE A 22 0.48 -1.22 3.18
C PHE A 22 1.78 -1.79 2.61
N SER A 23 2.76 -0.91 2.44
CA SER A 23 4.17 -1.28 2.23
C SER A 23 5.09 -0.27 2.88
N THR A 24 6.35 -0.65 3.06
CA THR A 24 7.38 0.19 3.68
C THR A 24 8.56 0.30 2.75
N HIS A 25 9.12 1.51 2.66
CA HIS A 25 10.16 1.84 1.69
C HIS A 25 11.27 2.63 2.39
N PRO A 26 12.54 2.19 2.30
CA PRO A 26 13.64 2.93 2.89
C PRO A 26 13.88 4.26 2.16
N SER A 27 14.48 5.23 2.85
CA SER A 27 14.86 6.53 2.29
C SER A 27 15.71 6.43 1.02
N ALA A 28 16.59 5.43 0.92
CA ALA A 28 17.38 5.15 -0.28
C ALA A 28 16.51 4.80 -1.51
N GLU A 29 15.29 4.30 -1.30
CA GLU A 29 14.32 4.02 -2.35
C GLU A 29 13.36 5.20 -2.59
N SER A 30 12.80 5.78 -1.53
CA SER A 30 11.80 6.86 -1.65
C SER A 30 12.41 8.24 -1.93
N GLY A 31 13.74 8.36 -1.80
CA GLY A 31 14.53 9.57 -2.06
C GLY A 31 14.43 10.66 -0.99
N THR A 32 13.53 10.54 0.00
CA THR A 32 13.26 11.60 0.98
C THR A 32 13.43 11.11 2.41
N ALA A 33 12.62 10.14 2.83
CA ALA A 33 12.67 9.54 4.15
C ALA A 33 12.02 8.15 4.11
N ASP A 34 12.27 7.34 5.14
CA ASP A 34 11.59 6.05 5.29
C ASP A 34 10.07 6.28 5.22
N THR A 35 9.44 5.67 4.22
CA THR A 35 8.06 5.94 3.82
C THR A 35 7.18 4.75 4.11
N LEU A 36 6.06 4.99 4.78
CA LEU A 36 4.91 4.10 4.84
C LEU A 36 3.96 4.47 3.70
N VAL A 37 3.49 3.50 2.94
CA VAL A 37 2.39 3.68 1.98
C VAL A 37 1.17 2.93 2.50
N LEU A 38 0.01 3.60 2.56
CA LEU A 38 -1.28 2.97 2.86
C LEU A 38 -2.13 2.91 1.60
N TYR A 39 -2.61 1.72 1.27
CA TYR A 39 -3.25 1.41 0.00
C TYR A 39 -4.78 1.34 0.13
N PRO A 40 -5.54 1.84 -0.87
CA PRO A 40 -6.97 1.68 -0.95
C PRO A 40 -7.34 0.27 -1.41
N MET A 41 -8.20 -0.40 -0.64
CA MET A 41 -8.62 -1.79 -0.88
C MET A 41 -10.00 -1.85 -1.52
N LYS A 42 -10.19 -2.76 -2.50
CA LYS A 42 -11.50 -2.90 -3.16
C LYS A 42 -12.54 -3.52 -2.24
N CYS A 43 -12.16 -4.59 -1.55
CA CYS A 43 -13.09 -5.34 -0.71
C CYS A 43 -13.14 -4.75 0.70
N PRO A 44 -14.34 -4.47 1.27
CA PRO A 44 -14.46 -3.87 2.59
C PRO A 44 -13.81 -4.69 3.72
N ASN A 45 -13.88 -6.03 3.64
CA ASN A 45 -13.21 -6.91 4.60
C ASN A 45 -11.68 -6.81 4.51
N ARG A 46 -11.12 -6.68 3.30
CA ARG A 46 -9.69 -6.42 3.11
C ARG A 46 -9.29 -5.03 3.64
N ALA A 47 -10.13 -4.01 3.42
CA ALA A 47 -9.91 -2.67 3.98
C ALA A 47 -9.89 -2.68 5.52
N ALA A 48 -10.77 -3.48 6.15
CA ALA A 48 -10.85 -3.63 7.59
C ALA A 48 -9.60 -4.31 8.23
N GLU A 49 -8.71 -4.92 7.44
CA GLU A 49 -7.42 -5.42 7.91
C GLU A 49 -6.51 -4.28 8.41
N ARG A 50 -6.70 -3.08 7.86
CA ARG A 50 -6.00 -1.85 8.25
C ARG A 50 -6.54 -1.32 9.58
N ARG A 51 -6.23 -2.02 10.67
CA ARG A 51 -6.67 -1.67 12.02
C ARG A 51 -5.95 -0.41 12.55
N THR A 52 -6.69 0.46 13.24
CA THR A 52 -6.20 1.76 13.72
C THR A 52 -4.93 1.62 14.58
N GLU A 53 -4.89 0.66 15.50
CA GLU A 53 -3.74 0.45 16.39
C GLU A 53 -2.47 0.00 15.65
N MET A 54 -2.63 -0.69 14.51
CA MET A 54 -1.52 -1.09 13.64
C MET A 54 -1.05 0.11 12.82
N VAL A 55 -1.97 0.89 12.27
CA VAL A 55 -1.66 2.11 11.51
C VAL A 55 -0.94 3.12 12.39
N ASP A 56 -1.41 3.38 13.60
CA ASP A 56 -0.78 4.34 14.51
C ASP A 56 0.63 3.90 14.89
N TYR A 57 0.82 2.60 15.12
CA TYR A 57 2.14 2.03 15.39
C TYR A 57 3.11 2.18 14.22
N LEU A 58 2.64 2.01 12.98
CA LEU A 58 3.44 2.21 11.77
C LEU A 58 3.73 3.69 11.55
N ARG A 59 2.73 4.57 11.64
CA ARG A 59 2.89 6.03 11.48
C ARG A 59 3.89 6.62 12.47
N ALA A 60 3.96 6.09 13.70
CA ALA A 60 4.96 6.50 14.69
C ALA A 60 6.41 6.14 14.31
N ARG A 61 6.63 5.25 13.33
CA ARG A 61 7.96 4.76 12.91
C ARG A 61 8.42 5.27 11.56
N TYR A 62 7.48 5.64 10.69
CA TYR A 62 7.79 6.12 9.36
C TYR A 62 7.58 7.64 9.31
N PRO A 63 8.65 8.44 9.17
CA PRO A 63 8.57 9.91 9.16
C PRO A 63 7.78 10.46 7.98
N ARG A 64 7.61 9.68 6.90
CA ARG A 64 6.77 10.02 5.75
C ARG A 64 5.67 8.98 5.57
N VAL A 65 4.45 9.45 5.33
CA VAL A 65 3.30 8.61 5.05
C VAL A 65 2.66 9.06 3.74
N LEU A 66 2.63 8.18 2.74
CA LEU A 66 1.80 8.33 1.55
C LEU A 66 0.50 7.57 1.79
N ASP A 67 -0.54 8.30 2.19
CA ASP A 67 -1.84 7.71 2.49
C ASP A 67 -2.78 7.82 1.29
N MET A 68 -2.94 6.72 0.56
CA MET A 68 -3.84 6.61 -0.58
C MET A 68 -5.18 5.95 -0.19
N SER A 69 -5.34 5.52 1.06
CA SER A 69 -6.52 4.76 1.51
C SER A 69 -7.83 5.51 1.36
N GLY A 70 -7.81 6.84 1.42
CA GLY A 70 -8.99 7.69 1.22
C GLY A 70 -9.63 7.58 -0.17
N GLN A 71 -8.93 6.99 -1.15
CA GLN A 71 -9.47 6.76 -2.50
C GLN A 71 -10.57 5.68 -2.54
N GLU A 72 -10.70 4.88 -1.48
CA GLU A 72 -11.79 3.91 -1.30
C GLU A 72 -13.17 4.57 -1.43
N SER A 73 -13.36 5.81 -0.93
CA SER A 73 -14.62 6.56 -1.03
C SER A 73 -14.96 7.01 -2.46
N HIS A 74 -13.96 7.00 -3.36
CA HIS A 74 -14.09 7.34 -4.77
C HIS A 74 -14.13 6.10 -5.66
N HIS A 75 -14.23 4.89 -5.08
CA HIS A 75 -14.18 3.62 -5.80
C HIS A 75 -12.93 3.43 -6.66
N ARG A 76 -11.80 4.00 -6.21
CA ARG A 76 -10.48 3.84 -6.84
C ARG A 76 -9.58 3.05 -5.90
N TYR A 77 -8.93 2.02 -6.43
CA TYR A 77 -8.21 1.02 -5.64
C TYR A 77 -6.79 0.83 -6.16
N PHE A 78 -5.88 0.41 -5.29
CA PHE A 78 -4.49 0.15 -5.65
C PHE A 78 -3.91 -0.77 -4.58
N GLU A 79 -4.20 -2.07 -4.66
CA GLU A 79 -3.97 -3.07 -3.59
C GLU A 79 -2.49 -3.49 -3.41
N GLY A 80 -1.61 -2.51 -3.30
CA GLY A 80 -0.21 -2.67 -2.94
C GLY A 80 0.51 -3.75 -3.75
N THR A 81 1.28 -4.59 -3.08
CA THR A 81 2.09 -5.63 -3.74
C THR A 81 1.28 -6.75 -4.41
N GLY A 82 -0.05 -6.79 -4.22
CA GLY A 82 -0.94 -7.67 -4.98
C GLY A 82 -1.09 -7.28 -6.44
N VAL A 83 -0.84 -6.01 -6.77
CA VAL A 83 -0.95 -5.46 -8.14
C VAL A 83 0.33 -4.75 -8.61
N LEU A 84 1.29 -4.54 -7.71
CA LEU A 84 2.51 -3.77 -7.93
C LEU A 84 3.76 -4.63 -7.71
N VAL A 85 4.60 -4.72 -8.73
CA VAL A 85 5.96 -5.27 -8.65
C VAL A 85 6.97 -4.15 -8.86
N ILE A 86 8.00 -4.12 -8.02
CA ILE A 86 8.92 -2.99 -7.91
C ILE A 86 10.34 -3.42 -8.30
N ASP A 87 10.83 -2.90 -9.42
CA ASP A 87 12.25 -2.98 -9.78
C ASP A 87 12.98 -1.75 -9.23
N ARG A 88 13.65 -1.95 -8.08
CA ARG A 88 14.38 -0.90 -7.37
C ARG A 88 15.66 -0.49 -8.08
N VAL A 89 16.30 -1.41 -8.82
CA VAL A 89 17.58 -1.18 -9.51
C VAL A 89 17.34 -0.28 -10.73
N ASN A 90 16.37 -0.66 -11.57
CA ASN A 90 16.04 0.08 -12.78
C ASN A 90 15.02 1.20 -12.56
N ARG A 91 14.50 1.33 -11.33
CA ARG A 91 13.48 2.33 -10.94
C ARG A 91 12.22 2.21 -11.81
N VAL A 92 11.74 0.98 -12.00
CA VAL A 92 10.52 0.65 -12.75
C VAL A 92 9.45 0.10 -11.81
N ALA A 93 8.26 0.69 -11.88
CA ALA A 93 7.06 0.16 -11.25
C ALA A 93 6.27 -0.62 -12.31
N TYR A 94 5.98 -1.89 -12.06
CA TYR A 94 5.16 -2.74 -12.91
C TYR A 94 3.80 -2.92 -12.23
N VAL A 95 2.73 -2.57 -12.92
CA VAL A 95 1.38 -2.60 -12.37
C VAL A 95 0.43 -3.35 -13.30
N ASP A 96 -0.27 -4.34 -12.75
CA ASP A 96 -1.38 -5.05 -13.41
C ASP A 96 -2.66 -4.24 -13.27
N ILE A 97 -3.11 -3.58 -14.35
CA ILE A 97 -4.29 -2.71 -14.29
C ILE A 97 -5.55 -3.56 -14.30
N SER A 98 -6.34 -3.40 -13.24
CA SER A 98 -7.49 -4.25 -13.00
C SER A 98 -8.52 -3.52 -12.14
N GLU A 99 -9.59 -4.22 -11.78
CA GLU A 99 -10.55 -3.73 -10.80
C GLU A 99 -9.93 -3.40 -9.43
N ARG A 100 -8.71 -3.88 -9.14
CA ARG A 100 -7.95 -3.66 -7.91
C ARG A 100 -6.80 -2.65 -8.07
N ALA A 101 -6.61 -2.10 -9.28
CA ALA A 101 -5.52 -1.18 -9.59
C ALA A 101 -5.96 -0.10 -10.59
N ASP A 102 -6.24 1.08 -10.08
CA ASP A 102 -6.55 2.28 -10.84
C ASP A 102 -5.27 2.86 -11.48
N ALA A 103 -5.31 3.10 -12.79
CA ALA A 103 -4.17 3.61 -13.54
C ALA A 103 -3.72 5.00 -13.11
N GLY A 104 -4.62 5.84 -12.59
CA GLY A 104 -4.28 7.14 -12.04
C GLY A 104 -3.53 7.02 -10.70
N LEU A 105 -3.97 6.12 -9.83
CA LEU A 105 -3.28 5.82 -8.56
C LEU A 105 -1.91 5.20 -8.81
N ALA A 106 -1.76 4.35 -9.82
CA ALA A 106 -0.46 3.82 -10.22
C ALA A 106 0.54 4.93 -10.62
N LYS A 107 0.07 5.92 -11.40
CA LYS A 107 0.87 7.10 -11.77
C LYS A 107 1.23 7.95 -10.56
N GLU A 108 0.26 8.20 -9.68
CA GLU A 108 0.46 8.96 -8.45
C GLU A 108 1.49 8.27 -7.53
N TRP A 109 1.38 6.95 -7.37
CA TRP A 109 2.33 6.16 -6.59
C TRP A 109 3.75 6.27 -7.18
N ALA A 110 3.90 6.01 -8.49
CA ALA A 110 5.21 6.07 -9.14
C ALA A 110 5.86 7.45 -9.02
N HIS A 111 5.08 8.51 -9.19
CA HIS A 111 5.53 9.89 -9.02
C HIS A 111 5.98 10.16 -7.57
N ASN A 112 5.13 9.87 -6.59
CA ASN A 112 5.41 10.12 -5.17
C ASN A 112 6.57 9.27 -4.61
N MET A 113 6.89 8.15 -5.27
CA MET A 113 7.98 7.26 -4.89
C MET A 113 9.25 7.48 -5.72
N GLY A 114 9.22 8.42 -6.68
CA GLY A 114 10.37 8.78 -7.51
C GLY A 114 10.80 7.70 -8.51
N TYR A 115 9.86 6.86 -8.96
CA TYR A 115 10.11 5.85 -9.99
C TYR A 115 10.14 6.49 -11.37
N LYS A 116 11.12 6.10 -12.19
CA LYS A 116 11.39 6.74 -13.50
C LYS A 116 10.41 6.26 -14.57
N ASN A 117 10.08 4.97 -14.52
CA ASN A 117 9.18 4.33 -15.46
C ASN A 117 8.03 3.65 -14.71
N LEU A 118 6.85 3.74 -15.31
CA LEU A 118 5.68 2.96 -14.92
C LEU A 118 5.29 2.12 -16.14
N VAL A 119 5.28 0.80 -15.98
CA VAL A 119 4.81 -0.15 -16.98
C VAL A 119 3.49 -0.70 -16.49
N THR A 120 2.43 -0.49 -17.26
CA THR A 120 1.10 -1.04 -17.01
C THR A 120 0.76 -2.10 -18.04
N PHE A 121 0.18 -3.21 -17.61
CA PHE A 121 -0.30 -4.28 -18.47
C PHE A 121 -1.71 -4.71 -18.09
#